data_AF-A0A2V9FJ45-F1
#
_entry.id   AF-A0A2V9FJ45-F1
#
_cell.length_a   1.000
_cell.length_b   1.000
_cell.length_c   1.000
_cell.angle_alpha   90.00
_cell.angle_beta   90.00
_cell.angle_gamma   90.00
#
_symmetry.space_group_name_H-M   'P 1'
#
loop_
_entity.id
_entity.type
_entity.pdbx_description
1 polymer ?
#
loop_
_entity_poly.entity_id
_entity_poly.type
_entity_poly.pdbx_seq_one_letter_code
_entity_poly.pdbx_strand_id
1 'polypeptide(L)'
;MCEKEPTERYSDAECQTLFASLFPAGFAGKDVLKEIAPEGWPHSTLQFLFHPTLEQVHWERVQLHRNLRNWPWFPKDRLEEPEPTLESIHADYQDSPVDTTREVRELVAMCLWDVFSNENDVVDRDVRLVDIGSWRGAAGFLADQLNRETGEQQYDYIDFYMGSFWVSERADLTPVYEMIFRRLKVQSLDWRYRFPELHLIEFPSERPNGRRSYELEKMRADLEQAHHEAMDDLKLESVPAIVLAYSNIYGVFPHGWPPWEFNERDD
;
A
#
# COMPACT_ATOMS: atom_id res chain seq x y z
N MET A 1 23.28 -13.40 10.47
CA MET A 1 23.46 -14.53 9.55
C MET A 1 23.31 -13.93 8.17
N CYS A 2 24.28 -14.11 7.26
CA CYS A 2 24.09 -13.72 5.86
C CYS A 2 22.94 -14.56 5.29
N GLU A 3 21.81 -13.94 4.97
CA GLU A 3 20.68 -14.64 4.37
C GLU A 3 20.47 -14.15 2.94
N LYS A 4 20.65 -15.09 2.01
CA LYS A 4 20.68 -14.88 0.57
C LYS A 4 19.35 -14.31 0.04
N GLU A 5 19.43 -13.55 -1.05
CA GLU A 5 18.29 -13.19 -1.88
C GLU A 5 17.39 -14.41 -2.20
N PRO A 6 16.07 -14.23 -2.34
CA PRO A 6 15.15 -15.32 -2.63
C PRO A 6 15.56 -16.08 -3.89
N THR A 7 15.95 -17.34 -3.73
CA THR A 7 16.50 -18.15 -4.83
C THR A 7 15.42 -18.71 -5.76
N GLU A 8 14.17 -18.75 -5.30
CA GLU A 8 13.04 -19.37 -6.00
C GLU A 8 11.74 -18.61 -5.68
N ARG A 9 10.78 -18.63 -6.61
CA ARG A 9 9.48 -17.95 -6.49
C ARG A 9 8.35 -18.96 -6.47
N TYR A 10 7.26 -18.59 -5.83
CA TYR A 10 5.98 -19.29 -5.99
C TYR A 10 5.52 -19.18 -7.45
N SER A 11 4.92 -20.25 -7.96
CA SER A 11 4.16 -20.20 -9.20
C SER A 11 2.79 -19.53 -8.96
N ASP A 12 2.17 -19.03 -10.03
CA ASP A 12 0.82 -18.43 -9.96
C ASP A 12 -0.20 -19.35 -9.27
N ALA A 13 -0.11 -20.65 -9.50
CA ALA A 13 -0.99 -21.65 -8.88
C ALA A 13 -0.74 -21.80 -7.37
N GLU A 14 0.51 -21.71 -6.93
CA GLU A 14 0.86 -21.69 -5.51
C GLU A 14 0.36 -20.40 -4.85
N CYS A 15 0.53 -19.24 -5.50
CA CYS A 15 -0.03 -17.97 -5.02
C CYS A 15 -1.56 -18.04 -4.88
N GLN A 16 -2.27 -18.57 -5.87
CA GLN A 16 -3.72 -18.76 -5.79
C GLN A 16 -4.12 -19.71 -4.65
N THR A 17 -3.40 -20.81 -4.48
CA THR A 17 -3.65 -21.77 -3.40
C THR A 17 -3.42 -21.14 -2.03
N LEU A 18 -2.35 -20.35 -1.89
CA LEU A 18 -2.06 -19.60 -0.67
C LEU A 18 -3.20 -18.62 -0.36
N PHE A 19 -3.63 -17.79 -1.29
CA PHE A 19 -4.69 -16.81 -1.06
C PHE A 19 -6.02 -17.48 -0.69
N ALA A 20 -6.37 -18.60 -1.33
CA ALA A 20 -7.53 -19.40 -0.92
C ALA A 20 -7.40 -19.97 0.51
N SER A 21 -6.17 -20.28 0.95
CA SER A 21 -5.92 -20.73 2.33
C SER A 21 -5.96 -19.59 3.35
N LEU A 22 -5.52 -18.39 2.97
CA LEU A 22 -5.55 -17.19 3.82
C LEU A 22 -6.99 -16.69 3.98
N PHE A 23 -7.82 -16.77 2.93
CA PHE A 23 -9.19 -16.26 2.91
C PHE A 23 -10.18 -17.33 2.40
N PRO A 24 -10.42 -18.39 3.18
CA PRO A 24 -11.23 -19.54 2.74
C PRO A 24 -12.71 -19.20 2.47
N ALA A 25 -13.22 -18.11 3.03
CA ALA A 25 -14.58 -17.60 2.77
C ALA A 25 -14.59 -16.30 1.93
N GLY A 26 -13.47 -15.98 1.28
CA GLY A 26 -13.27 -14.75 0.50
C GLY A 26 -12.89 -13.53 1.34
N PHE A 27 -12.60 -12.41 0.68
CA PHE A 27 -12.06 -11.20 1.34
C PHE A 27 -13.09 -10.49 2.22
N ALA A 28 -14.39 -10.67 1.99
CA ALA A 28 -15.47 -10.24 2.90
C ALA A 28 -16.15 -11.44 3.60
N GLY A 29 -15.39 -12.51 3.82
CA GLY A 29 -15.85 -13.67 4.57
C GLY A 29 -16.31 -13.32 5.98
N LYS A 30 -17.20 -14.14 6.56
CA LYS A 30 -17.70 -13.94 7.93
C LYS A 30 -16.57 -13.97 8.97
N ASP A 31 -15.51 -14.74 8.69
CA ASP A 31 -14.29 -14.79 9.49
C ASP A 31 -13.55 -13.45 9.48
N VAL A 32 -13.40 -12.82 8.31
CA VAL A 32 -12.79 -11.48 8.17
C VAL A 32 -13.59 -10.44 8.96
N LEU A 33 -14.89 -10.35 8.71
CA LEU A 33 -15.75 -9.36 9.38
C LEU A 33 -15.72 -9.50 10.91
N LYS A 34 -15.76 -10.73 11.42
CA LYS A 34 -15.70 -11.00 12.86
C LYS A 34 -14.37 -10.53 13.47
N GLU A 35 -13.31 -10.49 12.68
CA GLU A 35 -11.96 -10.15 13.11
C GLU A 35 -11.72 -8.64 13.10
N ILE A 36 -12.06 -7.95 12.01
CA ILE A 36 -11.79 -6.51 11.84
C ILE A 36 -12.93 -5.59 12.28
N ALA A 37 -14.16 -6.13 12.38
CA ALA A 37 -15.35 -5.37 12.76
C ALA A 37 -16.32 -6.25 13.60
N PRO A 38 -15.91 -6.72 14.80
CA PRO A 38 -16.69 -7.66 15.60
C PRO A 38 -18.08 -7.15 16.00
N GLU A 39 -18.24 -5.83 16.13
CA GLU A 39 -19.51 -5.16 16.46
C GLU A 39 -20.37 -4.88 15.20
N GLY A 40 -19.87 -5.21 14.02
CA GLY A 40 -20.47 -4.93 12.72
C GLY A 40 -19.77 -3.78 11.99
N TRP A 41 -19.78 -3.84 10.66
CA TRP A 41 -19.08 -2.87 9.80
C TRP A 41 -19.50 -1.41 10.00
N PRO A 42 -20.80 -1.05 10.07
CA PRO A 42 -21.22 0.33 10.32
C PRO A 42 -20.91 0.86 11.72
N HIS A 43 -20.38 0.02 12.61
CA HIS A 43 -19.92 0.41 13.95
C HIS A 43 -18.39 0.44 14.05
N SER A 44 -17.69 -0.01 13.01
CA SER A 44 -16.23 0.08 12.93
C SER A 44 -15.79 1.47 12.50
N THR A 45 -14.65 1.93 13.03
CA THR A 45 -13.97 3.13 12.55
C THR A 45 -13.44 2.95 11.13
N LEU A 46 -13.21 1.72 10.68
CA LEU A 46 -12.76 1.41 9.32
C LEU A 46 -13.77 1.86 8.24
N GLN A 47 -15.04 2.05 8.57
CA GLN A 47 -16.01 2.58 7.59
C GLN A 47 -15.64 3.98 7.08
N PHE A 48 -14.90 4.78 7.87
CA PHE A 48 -14.47 6.13 7.48
C PHE A 48 -13.50 6.14 6.30
N LEU A 49 -12.92 4.98 5.94
CA LEU A 49 -12.15 4.84 4.70
C LEU A 49 -13.00 5.12 3.46
N PHE A 50 -14.27 4.70 3.48
CA PHE A 50 -15.22 4.84 2.38
C PHE A 50 -16.25 5.95 2.61
N HIS A 51 -16.53 6.25 3.87
CA HIS A 51 -17.49 7.28 4.30
C HIS A 51 -16.80 8.31 5.20
N PRO A 52 -15.78 9.04 4.69
CA PRO A 52 -15.03 10.00 5.49
C PRO A 52 -15.94 11.14 5.96
N THR A 53 -15.64 11.72 7.12
CA THR A 53 -16.35 12.92 7.58
C THR A 53 -16.00 14.11 6.68
N LEU A 54 -16.88 15.12 6.66
CA LEU A 54 -16.60 16.38 5.95
C LEU A 54 -15.28 17.03 6.39
N GLU A 55 -14.93 16.90 7.66
CA GLU A 55 -13.67 17.40 8.20
C GLU A 55 -12.46 16.64 7.65
N GLN A 56 -12.56 15.31 7.52
CA GLN A 56 -11.50 14.50 6.89
C GLN A 56 -11.32 14.87 5.43
N VAL A 57 -12.42 14.95 4.66
CA VAL A 57 -12.36 15.35 3.24
C VAL A 57 -11.77 16.75 3.08
N HIS A 58 -12.10 17.68 3.98
CA HIS A 58 -11.52 19.02 3.98
C HIS A 58 -10.03 19.02 4.25
N TRP A 59 -9.62 18.33 5.31
CA TRP A 59 -8.22 18.23 5.65
C TRP A 59 -7.40 17.60 4.51
N GLU A 60 -7.86 16.51 3.91
CA GLU A 60 -7.20 15.84 2.78
C GLU A 60 -7.05 16.77 1.57
N ARG A 61 -8.13 17.47 1.18
CA ARG A 61 -8.08 18.40 0.04
C ARG A 61 -7.13 19.58 0.30
N VAL A 62 -7.04 20.05 1.54
CA VAL A 62 -6.09 21.10 1.93
C VAL A 62 -4.65 20.58 1.88
N GLN A 63 -4.37 19.38 2.40
CA GLN A 63 -3.03 18.79 2.31
C GLN A 63 -2.61 18.57 0.87
N LEU A 64 -3.47 17.98 0.05
CA LEU A 64 -3.20 17.79 -1.38
C LEU A 64 -2.92 19.13 -2.07
N HIS A 65 -3.74 20.16 -1.81
CA HIS A 65 -3.53 21.50 -2.34
C HIS A 65 -2.14 22.04 -1.97
N ARG A 66 -1.74 21.94 -0.70
CA ARG A 66 -0.43 22.41 -0.22
C ARG A 66 0.74 21.62 -0.80
N ASN A 67 0.62 20.30 -0.84
CA ASN A 67 1.65 19.39 -1.37
C ASN A 67 1.88 19.66 -2.87
N LEU A 68 0.80 19.81 -3.65
CA LEU A 68 0.89 20.15 -5.08
C LEU A 68 1.51 21.52 -5.32
N ARG A 69 1.29 22.50 -4.43
CA ARG A 69 1.92 23.83 -4.55
C ARG A 69 3.42 23.82 -4.34
N ASN A 70 3.90 22.92 -3.49
CA ASN A 70 5.32 22.76 -3.20
C ASN A 70 6.01 21.80 -4.18
N TRP A 71 5.27 21.11 -5.06
CA TRP A 71 5.83 20.13 -5.98
C TRP A 71 6.54 20.81 -7.18
N PRO A 72 7.87 20.64 -7.34
CA PRO A 72 8.67 21.40 -8.31
C PRO A 72 8.32 21.11 -9.78
N TRP A 73 7.65 19.99 -10.05
CA TRP A 73 7.26 19.54 -11.39
C TRP A 73 5.82 19.87 -11.76
N PHE A 74 5.04 20.47 -10.86
CA PHE A 74 3.65 20.80 -11.12
C PHE A 74 3.55 22.12 -11.91
N PRO A 75 2.69 22.22 -12.94
CA PRO A 75 2.54 23.43 -13.73
C PRO A 75 2.14 24.61 -12.84
N LYS A 76 2.91 25.71 -12.89
CA LYS A 76 2.67 26.89 -12.06
C LYS A 76 1.29 27.51 -12.28
N ASP A 77 0.70 27.26 -13.44
CA ASP A 77 -0.59 27.80 -13.88
C ASP A 77 -1.76 27.26 -13.03
N ARG A 78 -1.61 26.11 -12.34
CA ARG A 78 -2.61 25.59 -11.37
C ARG A 78 -2.39 26.08 -9.93
N LEU A 79 -1.33 26.85 -9.66
CA LEU A 79 -1.04 27.40 -8.32
C LEU A 79 -1.95 28.59 -7.94
N GLU A 80 -2.81 29.03 -8.86
CA GLU A 80 -3.75 30.14 -8.67
C GLU A 80 -5.10 29.74 -8.08
N GLU A 81 -5.41 28.43 -8.01
CA GLU A 81 -6.63 27.97 -7.34
C GLU A 81 -6.55 28.29 -5.84
N PRO A 82 -7.64 28.80 -5.23
CA PRO A 82 -7.66 29.05 -3.79
C PRO A 82 -7.63 27.74 -2.99
N GLU A 83 -7.15 27.82 -1.75
CA GLU A 83 -7.22 26.68 -0.83
C GLU A 83 -8.69 26.25 -0.64
N PRO A 84 -9.00 24.94 -0.73
CA PRO A 84 -10.37 24.45 -0.56
C PRO A 84 -10.99 24.86 0.78
N THR A 85 -12.23 25.37 0.75
CA THR A 85 -12.98 25.73 1.97
C THR A 85 -13.98 24.65 2.35
N LEU A 86 -14.34 24.58 3.64
CA LEU A 86 -15.37 23.66 4.13
C LEU A 86 -16.71 23.82 3.40
N GLU A 87 -17.10 25.05 3.07
CA GLU A 87 -18.36 25.34 2.36
C GLU A 87 -18.35 24.77 0.94
N SER A 88 -17.23 24.89 0.23
CA SER A 88 -17.07 24.33 -1.12
C SER A 88 -17.16 22.80 -1.10
N ILE A 89 -16.57 22.16 -0.10
CA ILE A 89 -16.59 20.71 0.04
C ILE A 89 -17.96 20.21 0.44
N HIS A 90 -18.63 20.89 1.37
CA HIS A 90 -19.99 20.57 1.76
C HIS A 90 -20.96 20.68 0.56
N ALA A 91 -20.74 21.62 -0.36
CA ALA A 91 -21.58 21.75 -1.56
C ALA A 91 -21.44 20.55 -2.53
N ASP A 92 -20.24 19.98 -2.62
CA ASP A 92 -19.94 18.86 -3.52
C ASP A 92 -20.10 17.48 -2.87
N TYR A 93 -20.11 17.41 -1.54
CA TYR A 93 -20.12 16.16 -0.79
C TYR A 93 -21.45 15.42 -0.95
N GLN A 94 -21.37 14.12 -1.25
CA GLN A 94 -22.52 13.23 -1.38
C GLN A 94 -22.27 11.98 -0.55
N ASP A 95 -23.18 11.70 0.38
CA ASP A 95 -23.17 10.42 1.08
C ASP A 95 -23.53 9.30 0.12
N SER A 96 -22.80 8.20 0.24
CA SER A 96 -23.09 6.96 -0.45
C SER A 96 -23.63 5.93 0.55
N PRO A 97 -24.54 5.03 0.14
CA PRO A 97 -25.00 3.97 1.02
C PRO A 97 -23.85 3.02 1.36
N VAL A 98 -23.79 2.57 2.61
CA VAL A 98 -22.81 1.58 3.07
C VAL A 98 -23.05 0.24 2.35
N ASP A 99 -22.05 -0.22 1.61
CA ASP A 99 -21.99 -1.57 1.05
C ASP A 99 -20.88 -2.35 1.76
N THR A 100 -21.25 -3.00 2.87
CA THR A 100 -20.32 -3.76 3.70
C THR A 100 -19.54 -4.81 2.92
N THR A 101 -20.16 -5.49 1.96
CA THR A 101 -19.46 -6.60 1.28
C THR A 101 -18.42 -6.04 0.31
N ARG A 102 -18.77 -5.00 -0.45
CA ARG A 102 -17.86 -4.33 -1.37
C ARG A 102 -16.72 -3.64 -0.62
N GLU A 103 -17.05 -2.81 0.37
CA GLU A 103 -16.09 -2.01 1.12
C GLU A 103 -15.06 -2.88 1.86
N VAL A 104 -15.48 -4.00 2.46
CA VAL A 104 -14.56 -4.92 3.12
C VAL A 104 -13.64 -5.63 2.12
N ARG A 105 -14.17 -6.03 0.96
CA ARG A 105 -13.35 -6.62 -0.12
C ARG A 105 -12.27 -5.65 -0.58
N GLU A 106 -12.67 -4.42 -0.85
CA GLU A 106 -11.77 -3.38 -1.32
C GLU A 106 -10.71 -3.06 -0.27
N LEU A 107 -11.10 -2.91 1.01
CA LEU A 107 -10.17 -2.68 2.10
C LEU A 107 -9.13 -3.79 2.24
N VAL A 108 -9.59 -5.05 2.29
CA VAL A 108 -8.69 -6.19 2.42
C VAL A 108 -7.75 -6.28 1.21
N ALA A 109 -8.23 -6.04 0.00
CA ALA A 109 -7.40 -6.00 -1.19
C ALA A 109 -6.37 -4.86 -1.14
N MET A 110 -6.75 -3.65 -0.74
CA MET A 110 -5.82 -2.53 -0.56
C MET A 110 -4.70 -2.88 0.44
N CYS A 111 -5.04 -3.43 1.60
CA CYS A 111 -4.03 -3.83 2.60
C CYS A 111 -3.18 -5.03 2.16
N LEU A 112 -3.73 -5.96 1.36
CA LEU A 112 -2.96 -7.05 0.77
C LEU A 112 -1.97 -6.52 -0.27
N TRP A 113 -2.35 -5.49 -1.04
CA TRP A 113 -1.40 -4.82 -1.91
C TRP A 113 -0.24 -4.24 -1.11
N ASP A 114 -0.50 -3.53 -0.01
CA ASP A 114 0.59 -2.97 0.82
C ASP A 114 1.55 -4.04 1.37
N VAL A 115 1.03 -5.22 1.72
CA VAL A 115 1.81 -6.34 2.30
C VAL A 115 2.62 -7.09 1.24
N PHE A 116 2.04 -7.39 0.08
CA PHE A 116 2.64 -8.22 -0.96
C PHE A 116 3.29 -7.41 -2.10
N SER A 117 3.20 -6.09 -2.06
CA SER A 117 3.77 -5.15 -3.03
C SER A 117 4.45 -4.00 -2.28
N ASN A 118 4.65 -2.87 -2.95
CA ASN A 118 5.30 -1.68 -2.39
C ASN A 118 6.73 -1.97 -1.91
N GLU A 119 7.48 -2.72 -2.72
CA GLU A 119 8.84 -3.22 -2.45
C GLU A 119 8.95 -4.23 -1.30
N ASN A 120 7.87 -4.54 -0.57
CA ASN A 120 7.92 -5.52 0.51
C ASN A 120 7.94 -6.95 -0.02
N ASP A 121 8.57 -7.85 0.73
CA ASP A 121 8.63 -9.27 0.39
C ASP A 121 7.85 -10.11 1.41
N VAL A 122 7.05 -11.05 0.91
CA VAL A 122 6.52 -12.17 1.70
C VAL A 122 7.29 -13.42 1.32
N VAL A 123 7.92 -14.07 2.30
CA VAL A 123 8.78 -15.25 2.08
C VAL A 123 8.34 -16.44 2.91
N ASP A 124 8.57 -17.64 2.41
CA ASP A 124 8.38 -18.87 3.19
C ASP A 124 9.63 -19.28 3.98
N ARG A 125 9.55 -20.43 4.67
CA ARG A 125 10.67 -20.99 5.46
C ARG A 125 11.89 -21.36 4.62
N ASP A 126 11.69 -21.67 3.35
CA ASP A 126 12.74 -22.00 2.39
C ASP A 126 13.26 -20.75 1.67
N VAL A 127 12.84 -19.56 2.12
CA VAL A 127 13.17 -18.25 1.55
C VAL A 127 12.68 -18.12 0.10
N ARG A 128 11.59 -18.82 -0.25
CA ARG A 128 10.92 -18.65 -1.52
C ARG A 128 10.02 -17.42 -1.46
N LEU A 129 10.09 -16.60 -2.50
CA LEU A 129 9.31 -15.37 -2.58
C LEU A 129 7.87 -15.66 -3.06
N VAL A 130 6.90 -15.14 -2.33
CA VAL A 130 5.50 -15.07 -2.76
C VAL A 130 5.31 -13.81 -3.61
N ASP A 131 5.74 -13.91 -4.87
CA ASP A 131 5.65 -12.83 -5.84
C ASP A 131 4.28 -12.85 -6.54
N ILE A 132 3.45 -11.83 -6.30
CA ILE A 132 2.17 -11.64 -6.99
C ILE A 132 2.26 -10.63 -8.16
N GLY A 133 3.48 -10.24 -8.52
CA GLY A 133 3.81 -9.37 -9.64
C GLY A 133 4.27 -7.97 -9.22
N SER A 134 4.61 -7.15 -10.24
CA SER A 134 4.92 -5.73 -10.07
C SER A 134 3.78 -4.96 -9.38
N TRP A 135 3.97 -3.68 -9.05
CA TRP A 135 2.92 -2.83 -8.47
C TRP A 135 1.56 -2.94 -9.17
N ARG A 136 1.55 -2.94 -10.51
CA ARG A 136 0.33 -3.12 -11.31
C ARG A 136 -0.10 -4.59 -11.40
N GLY A 137 0.87 -5.52 -11.39
CA GLY A 137 0.63 -6.95 -11.42
C GLY A 137 -0.07 -7.43 -10.14
N ALA A 138 0.43 -7.04 -8.97
CA ALA A 138 -0.17 -7.30 -7.67
C ALA A 138 -1.60 -6.79 -7.59
N ALA A 139 -1.84 -5.55 -8.05
CA ALA A 139 -3.18 -4.98 -8.10
C ALA A 139 -4.11 -5.75 -9.06
N GLY A 140 -3.60 -6.15 -10.23
CA GLY A 140 -4.32 -7.00 -11.18
C GLY A 140 -4.65 -8.38 -10.62
N PHE A 141 -3.72 -9.01 -9.91
CA PHE A 141 -3.93 -10.30 -9.23
C PHE A 141 -5.06 -10.23 -8.22
N LEU A 142 -5.12 -9.15 -7.43
CA LEU A 142 -6.18 -8.91 -6.44
C LEU A 142 -7.54 -8.64 -7.11
N ALA A 143 -7.56 -7.86 -8.19
CA ALA A 143 -8.77 -7.64 -8.98
C ALA A 143 -9.30 -8.93 -9.58
N ASP A 144 -8.43 -9.75 -10.18
CA ASP A 144 -8.79 -11.07 -10.71
C ASP A 144 -9.32 -12.00 -9.61
N GLN A 145 -8.72 -11.97 -8.43
CA GLN A 145 -9.20 -12.73 -7.27
C GLN A 145 -10.63 -12.32 -6.87
N LEU A 146 -10.89 -11.02 -6.74
CA LEU A 146 -12.21 -10.51 -6.38
C LEU A 146 -13.26 -10.76 -7.47
N ASN A 147 -12.90 -10.58 -8.74
CA ASN A 147 -13.77 -10.90 -9.88
C ASN A 147 -14.14 -12.39 -9.92
N ARG A 148 -13.22 -13.29 -9.53
CA ARG A 148 -13.51 -14.72 -9.37
C ARG A 148 -14.46 -14.99 -8.20
N GLU A 149 -14.31 -14.29 -7.08
CA GLU A 149 -15.19 -14.43 -5.91
C GLU A 149 -16.62 -13.92 -6.18
N THR A 150 -16.77 -12.87 -6.97
CA THR A 150 -18.08 -12.29 -7.33
C THR A 150 -18.72 -13.00 -8.52
N GLY A 151 -17.91 -13.57 -9.42
CA GLY A 151 -18.38 -14.06 -10.72
C GLY A 151 -18.67 -12.95 -11.74
N GLU A 152 -18.25 -11.72 -11.45
CA GLU A 152 -18.50 -10.53 -12.27
C GLU A 152 -17.17 -9.79 -12.55
N GLN A 153 -17.08 -9.08 -13.68
CA GLN A 153 -15.94 -8.20 -13.98
C GLN A 153 -16.20 -6.80 -13.41
N GLN A 154 -16.03 -6.66 -12.10
CA GLN A 154 -16.28 -5.40 -11.38
C GLN A 154 -15.01 -4.60 -11.15
N TYR A 155 -13.87 -5.26 -10.96
CA TYR A 155 -12.60 -4.65 -10.58
C TYR A 155 -11.56 -4.75 -11.68
N ASP A 156 -10.65 -3.77 -11.74
CA ASP A 156 -9.43 -3.75 -12.53
C ASP A 156 -8.23 -3.37 -11.64
N TYR A 157 -7.01 -3.47 -12.14
CA TYR A 157 -5.80 -3.17 -11.38
C TYR A 157 -5.79 -1.73 -10.83
N ILE A 158 -6.50 -0.78 -11.46
CA ILE A 158 -6.55 0.61 -11.01
C ILE A 158 -7.17 0.72 -9.62
N ASP A 159 -8.13 -0.15 -9.29
CA ASP A 159 -8.86 -0.10 -8.02
C ASP A 159 -7.96 -0.39 -6.80
N PHE A 160 -6.86 -1.13 -7.00
CA PHE A 160 -5.92 -1.51 -5.94
C PHE A 160 -4.50 -1.00 -6.17
N TYR A 161 -4.27 -0.28 -7.27
CA TYR A 161 -2.98 0.32 -7.56
C TYR A 161 -2.67 1.40 -6.51
N MET A 162 -1.54 1.23 -5.81
CA MET A 162 -1.13 2.04 -4.64
C MET A 162 -1.85 1.71 -3.33
N GLY A 163 -2.57 0.58 -3.25
CA GLY A 163 -3.08 0.03 -2.00
C GLY A 163 -3.83 1.03 -1.15
N SER A 164 -3.42 1.19 0.12
CA SER A 164 -4.10 2.10 1.06
C SER A 164 -3.61 3.55 1.02
N PHE A 165 -2.67 3.91 0.14
CA PHE A 165 -1.99 5.22 0.13
C PHE A 165 -2.95 6.43 0.20
N TRP A 166 -4.08 6.37 -0.51
CA TRP A 166 -5.03 7.48 -0.59
C TRP A 166 -5.99 7.59 0.61
N VAL A 167 -6.05 6.56 1.46
CA VAL A 167 -7.09 6.42 2.48
C VAL A 167 -6.54 6.07 3.87
N SER A 168 -5.26 5.73 3.99
CA SER A 168 -4.66 5.23 5.23
C SER A 168 -4.73 6.18 6.43
N GLU A 169 -4.92 7.49 6.18
CA GLU A 169 -5.06 8.50 7.24
C GLU A 169 -6.50 8.65 7.76
N ARG A 170 -7.49 8.01 7.10
CA ARG A 170 -8.91 8.11 7.48
C ARG A 170 -9.30 7.23 8.67
N ALA A 171 -8.57 6.14 8.88
CA ALA A 171 -8.80 5.21 9.98
C ALA A 171 -7.53 4.40 10.31
N ASP A 172 -7.45 3.89 11.53
CA ASP A 172 -6.37 2.99 11.92
C ASP A 172 -6.51 1.62 11.23
N LEU A 173 -5.58 1.31 10.31
CA LEU A 173 -5.53 0.06 9.55
C LEU A 173 -4.86 -1.10 10.30
N THR A 174 -4.29 -0.85 11.50
CA THR A 174 -3.60 -1.87 12.31
C THR A 174 -4.41 -3.17 12.47
N PRO A 175 -5.73 -3.15 12.76
CA PRO A 175 -6.52 -4.38 12.89
C PRO A 175 -6.56 -5.24 11.61
N VAL A 176 -6.55 -4.61 10.43
CA VAL A 176 -6.59 -5.31 9.14
C VAL A 176 -5.23 -5.95 8.85
N TYR A 177 -4.14 -5.21 9.06
CA TYR A 177 -2.80 -5.77 8.91
C TYR A 177 -2.51 -6.88 9.92
N GLU A 178 -2.95 -6.75 11.18
CA GLU A 178 -2.79 -7.80 12.19
C GLU A 178 -3.52 -9.08 11.80
N MET A 179 -4.71 -8.97 11.21
CA MET A 179 -5.40 -10.11 10.63
C MET A 179 -4.57 -10.78 9.54
N ILE A 180 -4.07 -9.99 8.57
CA ILE A 180 -3.27 -10.51 7.46
C ILE A 180 -2.03 -11.22 8.00
N PHE A 181 -1.24 -10.56 8.86
CA PHE A 181 -0.03 -11.12 9.44
C PHE A 181 -0.29 -12.36 10.28
N ARG A 182 -1.41 -12.43 11.01
CA ARG A 182 -1.77 -13.64 11.75
C ARG A 182 -2.03 -14.81 10.82
N ARG A 183 -2.71 -14.57 9.70
CA ARG A 183 -2.95 -15.60 8.66
C ARG A 183 -1.65 -16.02 7.98
N LEU A 184 -0.75 -15.09 7.66
CA LEU A 184 0.59 -15.38 7.14
C LEU A 184 1.41 -16.23 8.12
N LYS A 185 1.40 -15.86 9.40
CA LYS A 185 2.13 -16.58 10.46
C LYS A 185 1.67 -18.03 10.62
N VAL A 186 0.35 -18.27 10.51
CA VAL A 186 -0.22 -19.63 10.52
C VAL A 186 0.30 -20.45 9.33
N GLN A 187 0.45 -19.83 8.16
CA GLN A 187 1.06 -20.45 6.99
C GLN A 187 2.59 -20.51 7.03
N SER A 188 3.20 -20.08 8.15
CA SER A 188 4.66 -20.03 8.33
C SER A 188 5.39 -19.18 7.29
N LEU A 189 4.72 -18.12 6.83
CA LEU A 189 5.32 -17.06 6.03
C LEU A 189 5.89 -15.99 6.95
N ASP A 190 6.89 -15.28 6.44
CA ASP A 190 7.47 -14.09 7.06
C ASP A 190 7.35 -12.90 6.11
N TRP A 191 7.55 -11.70 6.65
CA TRP A 191 7.44 -10.44 5.91
C TRP A 191 8.68 -9.58 6.13
N ARG A 192 9.25 -9.11 5.02
CA ARG A 192 10.41 -8.22 5.00
C ARG A 192 9.95 -6.86 4.53
N TYR A 193 10.15 -5.87 5.37
CA TYR A 193 9.86 -4.49 5.05
C TYR A 193 10.97 -3.94 4.16
N ARG A 194 10.59 -3.23 3.09
CA ARG A 194 11.53 -2.40 2.33
C ARG A 194 11.00 -0.97 2.28
N PHE A 195 11.87 -0.02 2.60
CA PHE A 195 11.50 1.38 2.49
C PHE A 195 11.41 1.76 1.00
N PRO A 196 10.30 2.36 0.53
CA PRO A 196 10.09 2.60 -0.89
C PRO A 196 11.19 3.45 -1.53
N GLU A 197 11.68 2.99 -2.68
CA GLU A 197 12.62 3.72 -3.52
C GLU A 197 12.00 4.06 -4.87
N LEU A 198 12.04 5.35 -5.23
CA LEU A 198 11.63 5.79 -6.55
C LEU A 198 12.81 5.70 -7.51
N HIS A 199 12.70 4.81 -8.51
CA HIS A 199 13.72 4.65 -9.53
C HIS A 199 13.31 5.24 -10.88
N LEU A 200 14.27 5.81 -11.59
CA LEU A 200 14.10 6.22 -12.99
C LEU A 200 14.23 4.99 -13.90
N ILE A 201 13.15 4.66 -14.61
CA ILE A 201 13.16 3.66 -15.68
C ILE A 201 13.63 4.32 -16.98
N GLU A 202 14.77 3.89 -17.49
CA GLU A 202 15.31 4.36 -18.76
C GLU A 202 14.87 3.45 -19.91
N PHE A 203 14.07 4.01 -20.83
CA PHE A 203 13.76 3.32 -22.09
C PHE A 203 14.89 3.56 -23.11
N PRO A 204 15.40 2.50 -23.77
CA PRO A 204 16.45 2.63 -24.78
C PRO A 204 16.07 3.66 -25.84
N SER A 205 16.95 4.63 -26.10
CA SER A 205 16.77 5.59 -27.20
C SER A 205 17.85 5.42 -28.23
N GLU A 206 17.49 5.45 -29.51
CA GLU A 206 18.40 5.21 -30.65
C GLU A 206 19.54 6.24 -30.78
N ARG A 207 19.48 7.39 -30.07
CA ARG A 207 20.51 8.43 -30.13
C ARG A 207 20.79 9.05 -28.76
N PRO A 208 22.05 9.04 -28.28
CA PRO A 208 22.42 9.74 -27.06
C PRO A 208 22.34 11.27 -27.30
N ASN A 209 21.54 11.95 -26.49
CA ASN A 209 21.45 13.41 -26.44
C ASN A 209 22.06 13.87 -25.11
N GLY A 210 23.21 14.54 -25.14
CA GLY A 210 23.94 14.94 -23.93
C GLY A 210 23.12 15.81 -22.95
N ARG A 211 22.15 16.58 -23.45
CA ARG A 211 21.21 17.32 -22.59
C ARG A 211 20.28 16.38 -21.81
N ARG A 212 19.80 15.32 -22.45
CA ARG A 212 18.94 14.30 -21.83
C ARG A 212 19.72 13.53 -20.76
N SER A 213 21.00 13.22 -21.01
CA SER A 213 21.86 12.56 -20.01
C SER A 213 22.02 13.40 -18.74
N TYR A 214 22.32 14.70 -18.87
CA TYR A 214 22.41 15.60 -17.72
C TYR A 214 21.07 15.75 -16.97
N GLU A 215 19.95 15.87 -17.70
CA GLU A 215 18.62 15.94 -17.08
C GLU A 215 18.28 14.66 -16.31
N LEU A 216 18.63 13.48 -16.83
CA LEU A 216 18.44 12.19 -16.15
C LEU A 216 19.33 12.04 -14.91
N GLU A 217 20.61 12.40 -14.99
CA GLU A 217 21.51 12.40 -13.83
C GLU A 217 21.01 13.35 -12.74
N LYS A 218 20.54 14.54 -13.12
CA LYS A 218 19.94 15.47 -12.18
C LYS A 218 18.69 14.87 -11.52
N MET A 219 17.77 14.30 -12.29
CA MET A 219 16.56 13.68 -11.73
C MET A 219 16.91 12.52 -10.79
N ARG A 220 17.95 11.74 -11.10
CA ARG A 220 18.42 10.65 -10.24
C ARG A 220 18.92 11.18 -8.91
N ALA A 221 19.76 12.21 -8.93
CA ALA A 221 20.24 12.87 -7.72
C ALA A 221 19.09 13.51 -6.91
N ASP A 222 18.11 14.10 -7.58
CA ASP A 222 16.92 14.68 -6.93
C ASP A 222 16.08 13.58 -6.23
N LEU A 223 15.93 12.38 -6.83
CA LEU A 223 15.22 11.26 -6.21
C LEU A 223 15.99 10.64 -5.04
N GLU A 224 17.32 10.48 -5.17
CA GLU A 224 18.17 10.00 -4.08
C GLU A 224 18.13 10.97 -2.89
N GLN A 225 18.13 12.28 -3.15
CA GLN A 225 18.00 13.29 -2.11
C GLN A 225 16.62 13.22 -1.44
N ALA A 226 15.54 13.12 -2.22
CA ALA A 226 14.19 12.98 -1.68
C ALA A 226 14.01 11.71 -0.85
N HIS A 227 14.65 10.61 -1.24
CA HIS A 227 14.64 9.36 -0.47
C HIS A 227 15.36 9.52 0.88
N HIS A 228 16.52 10.17 0.91
CA HIS A 228 17.21 10.47 2.17
C HIS A 228 16.39 11.38 3.10
N GLU A 229 15.76 12.42 2.55
CA GLU A 229 14.88 13.31 3.31
C GLU A 229 13.69 12.54 3.89
N ALA A 230 13.04 11.68 3.09
CA ALA A 230 11.95 10.84 3.55
C ALA A 230 12.38 9.86 4.67
N MET A 231 13.59 9.29 4.60
CA MET A 231 14.15 8.47 5.68
C MET A 231 14.40 9.26 6.97
N ASP A 232 14.83 10.51 6.85
CA ASP A 232 15.07 11.38 8.01
C ASP A 232 13.75 11.82 8.66
N ASP A 233 12.73 12.14 7.86
CA ASP A 233 11.38 12.47 8.35
C ASP A 233 10.75 11.27 9.08
N LEU A 234 10.93 10.05 8.56
CA LEU A 234 10.40 8.82 9.15
C LEU A 234 10.93 8.55 10.58
N LYS A 235 12.10 9.10 10.95
CA LYS A 235 12.65 8.99 12.32
C LYS A 235 11.83 9.79 13.34
N LEU A 236 11.10 10.81 12.89
CA LEU A 236 10.27 11.69 13.71
C LEU A 236 8.81 11.22 13.75
N GLU A 237 8.41 10.42 12.78
CA GLU A 237 7.06 9.88 12.66
C GLU A 237 6.81 8.69 13.58
N SER A 238 5.54 8.40 13.82
CA SER A 238 5.14 7.15 14.45
C SER A 238 5.44 5.96 13.54
N VAL A 239 5.72 4.80 14.15
CA VAL A 239 5.87 3.55 13.41
C VAL A 239 4.63 3.30 12.53
N PRO A 240 4.79 3.00 11.22
CA PRO A 240 3.67 2.74 10.33
C PRO A 240 2.77 1.60 10.84
N ALA A 241 1.46 1.72 10.62
CA ALA A 241 0.47 0.75 11.09
C ALA A 241 0.78 -0.70 10.64
N ILE A 242 1.27 -0.88 9.41
CA ILE A 242 1.68 -2.18 8.88
C ILE A 242 2.87 -2.78 9.64
N VAL A 243 3.87 -1.98 9.99
CA VAL A 243 5.05 -2.42 10.77
C VAL A 243 4.64 -2.72 12.22
N LEU A 244 3.80 -1.88 12.81
CA LEU A 244 3.27 -2.09 14.15
C LEU A 244 2.46 -3.38 14.24
N ALA A 245 1.59 -3.63 13.26
CA ALA A 245 0.79 -4.85 13.17
C ALA A 245 1.66 -6.11 13.05
N TYR A 246 2.73 -6.06 12.24
CA TYR A 246 3.70 -7.16 12.18
C TYR A 246 4.30 -7.41 13.57
N SER A 247 4.80 -6.35 14.24
CA SER A 247 5.40 -6.45 15.57
C SER A 247 4.44 -7.02 16.62
N ASN A 248 3.16 -6.64 16.58
CA ASN A 248 2.14 -7.16 17.49
C ASN A 248 1.90 -8.67 17.30
N ILE A 249 2.01 -9.18 16.07
CA ILE A 249 1.76 -10.60 15.74
C ILE A 249 3.01 -11.46 15.89
N TYR A 250 4.17 -10.97 15.45
CA TYR A 250 5.43 -11.72 15.46
C TYR A 250 6.23 -11.52 16.75
N GLY A 251 5.99 -10.45 17.50
CA GLY A 251 6.67 -10.11 18.74
C GLY A 251 8.03 -9.44 18.55
N VAL A 252 8.38 -9.11 17.30
CA VAL A 252 9.63 -8.46 16.88
C VAL A 252 9.34 -7.54 15.70
N PHE A 253 10.18 -6.52 15.47
CA PHE A 253 10.10 -5.73 14.24
C PHE A 253 10.47 -6.57 13.01
N PRO A 254 9.87 -6.29 11.84
CA PRO A 254 10.20 -7.00 10.62
C PRO A 254 11.63 -6.69 10.20
N HIS A 255 12.22 -7.61 9.43
CA HIS A 255 13.47 -7.33 8.74
C HIS A 255 13.34 -6.07 7.88
N GLY A 256 14.37 -5.23 7.85
CA GLY A 256 14.36 -3.94 7.15
C GLY A 256 13.76 -2.79 7.97
N TRP A 257 13.26 -3.03 9.18
CA TRP A 257 12.84 -1.97 10.11
C TRP A 257 13.70 -1.92 11.38
N PRO A 258 14.19 -0.73 11.79
CA PRO A 258 14.04 0.56 11.10
C PRO A 258 14.97 0.65 9.88
N PRO A 259 14.56 1.29 8.78
CA PRO A 259 15.29 1.22 7.51
C PRO A 259 16.68 1.86 7.57
N TRP A 260 16.92 2.84 8.44
CA TRP A 260 18.23 3.48 8.62
C TRP A 260 19.26 2.61 9.35
N GLU A 261 18.88 1.46 9.90
CA GLU A 261 19.82 0.51 10.51
C GLU A 261 20.26 -0.60 9.53
N PHE A 262 19.61 -0.70 8.37
CA PHE A 262 19.93 -1.68 7.33
C PHE A 262 20.63 -0.97 6.17
N ASN A 263 21.91 -1.25 5.96
CA ASN A 263 22.60 -0.91 4.72
C ASN A 263 22.45 -2.10 3.76
N GLU A 264 22.11 -1.86 2.50
CA GLU A 264 22.10 -2.86 1.42
C GLU A 264 23.45 -3.61 1.23
N ARG A 265 24.50 -3.21 1.97
CA ARG A 265 25.82 -3.87 1.98
C ARG A 265 25.96 -5.00 2.99
N ASP A 266 24.97 -5.19 3.87
CA ASP A 266 24.97 -6.27 4.87
C ASP A 266 24.24 -7.55 4.41
N ASP A 267 23.72 -7.55 3.17
CA ASP A 267 23.15 -8.73 2.48
C ASP A 267 24.09 -9.29 1.38
#